data_AF-A0A8S1BDM8-F1
#
_entry.id   AF-A0A8S1BDM8-F1
#
_cell.length_a   1.000
_cell.length_b   1.000
_cell.length_c   1.000
_cell.angle_alpha   90.00
_cell.angle_beta   90.00
_cell.angle_gamma   90.00
#
_symmetry.space_group_name_H-M   'P 1'
#
loop_
_entity.id
_entity.type
_entity.pdbx_description
1 polymer ?
#
loop_
_entity_poly.entity_id
_entity_poly.type
_entity_poly.pdbx_seq_one_letter_code
_entity_poly.pdbx_strand_id
1 'polypeptide(L)'
;MSRREGRTVNGEYPIPPPSKCAKVLYYTWKLCSVVFSHFVMISLVVAYCILGAVTFERLEAQHERDVKTNISHIRRNTTQSIWTMTRTVPLLNQTNWTCEVVDMLKDFENAILLEMKVHGWDGNESIESIQWTFTGALFYSIIVITTIGKRPKIV
;
A
#
# COMPACT_ATOMS: atom_id res chain seq x y z
N MET A 1 -83.27 5.87 -40.49
CA MET A 1 -82.12 5.96 -39.57
C MET A 1 -81.21 4.77 -39.85
N SER A 2 -80.12 4.97 -40.61
CA SER A 2 -79.13 3.92 -40.87
C SER A 2 -77.82 4.34 -40.24
N ARG A 3 -77.42 3.59 -39.22
CA ARG A 3 -76.29 3.82 -38.32
C ARG A 3 -74.99 3.64 -39.11
N ARG A 4 -74.22 4.73 -39.33
CA ARG A 4 -72.86 4.65 -39.88
C ARG A 4 -71.96 3.99 -38.86
N GLU A 5 -71.52 2.78 -39.16
CA GLU A 5 -70.52 2.03 -38.42
C GLU A 5 -69.14 2.67 -38.71
N GLY A 6 -68.60 3.38 -37.72
CA GLY A 6 -67.27 3.96 -37.78
C GLY A 6 -66.22 2.87 -37.78
N ARG A 7 -65.72 2.51 -38.96
CA ARG A 7 -64.57 1.63 -39.15
C ARG A 7 -63.32 2.33 -38.60
N THR A 8 -62.94 2.00 -37.36
CA THR A 8 -61.62 2.32 -36.82
C THR A 8 -60.58 1.52 -37.60
N VAL A 9 -59.96 2.14 -38.59
CA VAL A 9 -58.75 1.63 -39.23
C VAL A 9 -57.62 1.81 -38.22
N ASN A 10 -57.38 0.78 -37.40
CA ASN A 10 -56.12 0.63 -36.68
C ASN A 10 -55.03 0.38 -37.74
N GLY A 11 -54.44 1.47 -38.22
CA GLY A 11 -53.27 1.44 -39.07
C GLY A 11 -52.06 1.03 -38.25
N GLU A 12 -51.90 -0.28 -38.05
CA GLU A 12 -50.65 -0.87 -37.56
C GLU A 12 -49.58 -0.66 -38.65
N TYR A 13 -48.89 0.49 -38.62
CA TYR A 13 -47.74 0.70 -39.50
C TYR A 13 -46.60 -0.18 -38.99
N PRO A 14 -46.11 -1.17 -39.76
CA PRO A 14 -44.95 -1.93 -39.36
C PRO A 14 -43.77 -0.96 -39.26
N ILE A 15 -43.08 -0.98 -38.12
CA ILE A 15 -41.87 -0.18 -37.89
C ILE A 15 -40.94 -0.41 -39.09
N PRO A 16 -40.52 0.64 -39.83
CA PRO A 16 -39.72 0.47 -41.03
C PRO A 16 -38.45 -0.31 -40.69
N PRO A 17 -38.07 -1.31 -41.52
CA PRO A 17 -36.93 -2.15 -41.23
C PRO A 17 -35.69 -1.26 -41.03
N PRO A 18 -34.90 -1.46 -39.96
CA PRO A 18 -33.83 -0.55 -39.60
C PRO A 18 -32.87 -0.40 -40.77
N SER A 19 -32.66 0.86 -41.18
CA SER A 19 -31.75 1.21 -42.27
C SER A 19 -30.35 0.65 -41.97
N LYS A 20 -29.58 0.34 -43.02
CA LYS A 20 -28.19 -0.14 -42.86
C LYS A 20 -27.37 0.84 -42.01
N CYS A 21 -27.63 2.13 -42.15
CA CYS A 21 -27.07 3.21 -41.32
C CYS A 21 -27.49 3.10 -39.85
N ALA A 22 -28.77 2.87 -39.55
CA ALA A 22 -29.25 2.65 -38.17
C ALA A 22 -28.63 1.40 -37.53
N LYS A 23 -28.42 0.33 -38.30
CA LYS A 23 -27.69 -0.87 -37.82
C LYS A 23 -26.23 -0.54 -37.51
N VAL A 24 -25.53 0.17 -38.39
CA VAL A 24 -24.13 0.59 -38.17
C VAL A 24 -24.01 1.49 -36.95
N LEU A 25 -24.86 2.51 -36.82
CA LEU A 25 -24.89 3.41 -35.65
C LEU A 25 -25.20 2.67 -34.34
N TYR A 26 -26.10 1.68 -34.39
CA TYR A 26 -26.38 0.83 -33.24
C TYR A 26 -25.17 -0.02 -32.83
N TYR A 27 -24.47 -0.63 -33.79
CA TYR A 27 -23.26 -1.41 -33.50
C TYR A 27 -22.10 -0.52 -33.01
N THR A 28 -21.89 0.67 -33.59
CA THR A 28 -20.85 1.60 -33.11
C THR A 28 -21.15 2.11 -31.70
N TRP A 29 -22.40 2.50 -31.41
CA TRP A 29 -22.82 2.91 -30.08
C TRP A 29 -22.67 1.78 -29.04
N LYS A 30 -23.02 0.54 -29.43
CA LYS A 30 -22.85 -0.64 -28.57
C LYS A 30 -21.38 -0.92 -28.29
N LEU A 31 -20.50 -0.83 -29.31
CA LEU A 31 -19.05 -0.96 -29.13
C LEU A 31 -18.49 0.15 -28.24
N CYS A 32 -18.86 1.42 -28.46
CA CYS A 32 -18.46 2.53 -27.60
C CYS A 32 -18.91 2.33 -26.15
N SER A 33 -20.12 1.82 -25.92
CA SER A 33 -20.64 1.55 -24.58
C SER A 33 -19.87 0.45 -23.85
N VAL A 34 -19.49 -0.62 -24.56
CA VAL A 34 -18.68 -1.72 -23.99
C VAL A 34 -17.27 -1.23 -23.64
N VAL A 35 -16.65 -0.48 -24.56
CA VAL A 35 -15.31 0.08 -24.39
C VAL A 35 -15.30 1.09 -23.25
N PHE A 36 -16.29 1.99 -23.18
CA PHE A 36 -16.45 2.93 -22.08
C PHE A 36 -16.58 2.21 -20.72
N SER A 37 -17.37 1.15 -20.65
CA SER A 37 -17.52 0.34 -19.43
C SER A 37 -16.18 -0.25 -18.97
N HIS A 38 -15.39 -0.83 -19.88
CA HIS A 38 -14.06 -1.35 -19.54
C HIS A 38 -13.11 -0.26 -19.07
N PHE A 39 -13.08 0.89 -19.75
CA PHE A 39 -12.25 2.02 -19.33
C PHE A 39 -12.63 2.53 -17.93
N VAL A 40 -13.93 2.69 -17.66
CA VAL A 40 -14.42 3.13 -16.34
C VAL A 40 -14.01 2.16 -15.24
N MET A 41 -14.15 0.84 -15.46
CA MET A 41 -13.75 -0.17 -14.49
C MET A 41 -12.24 -0.14 -14.20
N ILE A 42 -11.41 -0.04 -15.24
CA ILE A 42 -9.95 0.06 -15.08
C ILE A 42 -9.57 1.33 -14.34
N SER A 43 -10.15 2.48 -14.73
CA SER A 43 -9.89 3.77 -14.08
C SER A 43 -10.29 3.76 -12.60
N LEU A 44 -11.42 3.13 -12.24
CA LEU A 44 -11.84 2.99 -10.85
C LEU A 44 -10.82 2.18 -10.02
N VAL A 45 -10.32 1.08 -10.57
CA VAL A 45 -9.30 0.26 -9.90
C VAL A 45 -8.00 1.06 -9.72
N VAL A 46 -7.55 1.77 -10.75
CA VAL A 46 -6.35 2.63 -10.66
C VAL A 46 -6.55 3.73 -9.61
N ALA A 47 -7.69 4.40 -9.60
CA ALA A 47 -8.00 5.44 -8.62
C ALA A 47 -8.00 4.86 -7.18
N TYR A 48 -8.56 3.66 -7.00
CA TYR A 48 -8.53 2.97 -5.72
C TYR A 48 -7.11 2.58 -5.28
N CYS A 49 -6.25 2.13 -6.20
CA CYS A 49 -4.82 1.90 -5.91
C CYS A 49 -4.08 3.18 -5.51
N ILE A 50 -4.35 4.31 -6.17
CA ILE A 50 -3.74 5.61 -5.82
C ILE A 50 -4.21 6.06 -4.43
N LEU A 51 -5.50 5.94 -4.12
CA LEU A 51 -6.03 6.23 -2.79
C LEU A 51 -5.36 5.35 -1.72
N GLY A 52 -5.19 4.06 -2.00
CA GLY A 52 -4.42 3.15 -1.16
C GLY A 52 -2.99 3.62 -0.97
N ALA A 53 -2.29 3.97 -2.04
CA ALA A 53 -0.91 4.45 -2.01
C ALA A 53 -0.73 5.66 -1.10
N VAL A 54 -1.58 6.69 -1.27
CA VAL A 54 -1.55 7.90 -0.44
C VAL A 54 -1.85 7.57 1.02
N THR A 55 -2.81 6.68 1.28
CA THR A 55 -3.19 6.30 2.64
C THR A 55 -2.07 5.54 3.35
N PHE A 56 -1.50 4.51 2.73
CA PHE A 56 -0.43 3.71 3.31
C PHE A 56 0.86 4.52 3.48
N GLU A 57 1.24 5.34 2.49
CA GLU A 57 2.40 6.23 2.62
C GLU A 57 2.24 7.14 3.85
N ARG A 58 1.05 7.74 4.06
CA ARG A 58 0.85 8.65 5.20
C ARG A 58 0.83 7.95 6.55
N LEU A 59 0.31 6.71 6.62
CA LEU A 59 0.23 5.97 7.87
C LEU A 59 1.56 5.32 8.24
N GLU A 60 2.24 4.70 7.27
CA GLU A 60 3.38 3.84 7.53
C GLU A 60 4.73 4.57 7.39
N ALA A 61 4.85 5.58 6.52
CA ALA A 61 6.13 6.24 6.32
C ALA A 61 6.59 7.03 7.55
N GLN A 62 5.65 7.58 8.33
CA GLN A 62 6.01 8.24 9.58
C GLN A 62 6.49 7.23 10.61
N HIS A 63 5.76 6.12 10.79
CA HIS A 63 6.15 5.06 11.72
C HIS A 63 7.53 4.47 11.37
N GLU A 64 7.79 4.21 10.08
CA GLU A 64 9.08 3.70 9.61
C GLU A 64 10.24 4.66 9.94
N ARG A 65 10.03 5.98 9.79
CA ARG A 65 11.04 6.99 10.16
C ARG A 65 11.30 6.98 11.66
N ASP A 66 10.25 6.94 12.47
CA ASP A 66 10.35 6.97 13.94
C ASP A 66 11.12 5.74 14.45
N VAL A 67 10.83 4.55 13.93
CA VAL A 67 11.56 3.31 14.26
C VAL A 67 13.04 3.41 13.88
N LYS A 68 13.36 3.88 12.66
CA LYS A 68 14.74 4.06 12.19
C LYS A 68 15.51 5.06 13.05
N THR A 69 14.87 6.17 13.41
CA THR A 69 15.46 7.17 14.31
C THR A 69 15.67 6.61 15.71
N ASN A 70 14.69 5.88 16.27
CA ASN A 70 14.80 5.28 17.60
C ASN A 70 16.01 4.32 17.68
N ILE A 71 16.17 3.45 16.70
CA ILE A 71 17.25 2.47 16.67
C ILE A 71 18.62 3.12 16.55
N SER A 72 18.74 4.15 15.70
CA SER A 72 19.95 4.95 15.61
C SER A 72 20.30 5.62 16.95
N HIS A 73 19.29 6.14 17.67
CA HIS A 73 19.47 6.69 19.00
C HIS A 73 19.91 5.65 20.03
N ILE A 74 19.28 4.47 20.07
CA ILE A 74 19.64 3.37 20.96
C ILE A 74 21.11 2.98 20.72
N ARG A 75 21.49 2.73 19.46
CA ARG A 75 22.88 2.37 19.12
C ARG A 75 23.88 3.45 19.54
N ARG A 76 23.55 4.73 19.28
CA ARG A 76 24.41 5.84 19.67
C ARG A 76 24.55 5.95 21.19
N ASN A 77 23.46 5.80 21.93
CA ASN A 77 23.45 5.86 23.39
C ASN A 77 24.26 4.71 24.01
N THR A 78 24.10 3.47 23.50
CA THR A 78 24.89 2.32 23.96
C THR A 78 26.38 2.55 23.70
N THR A 79 26.74 3.00 22.49
CA THR A 79 28.13 3.29 22.13
C THR A 79 28.73 4.39 23.02
N GLN A 80 27.96 5.45 23.30
CA GLN A 80 28.39 6.54 24.18
C GLN A 80 28.52 6.09 25.65
N SER A 81 27.65 5.19 26.12
CA SER A 81 27.71 4.64 27.48
C SER A 81 28.97 3.80 27.67
N ILE A 82 29.26 2.92 26.69
CA ILE A 82 30.50 2.13 26.67
C ILE A 82 31.73 3.05 26.63
N TRP A 83 31.72 4.08 25.78
CA TRP A 83 32.84 5.03 25.69
C TRP A 83 33.04 5.78 27.01
N THR A 84 31.97 6.27 27.62
CA THR A 84 32.01 7.00 28.89
C THR A 84 32.53 6.10 30.02
N MET A 85 32.06 4.86 30.09
CA MET A 85 32.57 3.87 31.04
C MET A 85 34.07 3.61 30.86
N THR A 86 34.51 3.51 29.60
CA THR A 86 35.93 3.29 29.25
C THR A 86 36.82 4.49 29.63
N ARG A 87 36.29 5.72 29.53
CA ARG A 87 37.01 6.97 29.81
C ARG A 87 37.05 7.37 31.29
N THR A 88 36.08 6.92 32.10
CA THR A 88 35.87 7.42 33.47
C THR A 88 36.74 6.71 34.52
N VAL A 89 37.30 5.55 34.19
CA VAL A 89 38.17 4.78 35.11
C VAL A 89 39.66 5.05 34.81
N PRO A 90 40.51 5.30 35.83
CA PRO A 90 41.95 5.52 35.63
C PRO A 90 42.70 4.28 35.13
N LEU A 91 42.22 3.09 35.51
CA LEU A 91 42.76 1.78 35.12
C LEU A 91 41.61 0.87 34.73
N LEU A 92 41.62 0.41 33.48
CA LEU A 92 40.63 -0.53 32.94
C LEU A 92 40.91 -1.94 33.45
N ASN A 93 40.02 -2.46 34.30
CA ASN A 93 40.01 -3.88 34.64
C ASN A 93 39.20 -4.63 33.58
N GLN A 94 39.87 -5.47 32.80
CA GLN A 94 39.26 -6.21 31.70
C GLN A 94 38.06 -7.05 32.12
N THR A 95 38.12 -7.76 33.25
CA THR A 95 37.05 -8.69 33.66
C THR A 95 35.76 -7.94 34.00
N ASN A 96 35.86 -6.91 34.84
CA ASN A 96 34.69 -6.10 35.22
C ASN A 96 34.17 -5.30 34.03
N TRP A 97 35.07 -4.69 33.25
CA TRP A 97 34.68 -3.94 32.05
C TRP A 97 33.96 -4.82 31.03
N THR A 98 34.50 -6.01 30.76
CA THR A 98 33.88 -6.93 29.80
C THR A 98 32.51 -7.40 30.29
N CYS A 99 32.35 -7.67 31.59
CA CYS A 99 31.06 -8.09 32.13
C CYS A 99 29.99 -7.01 31.96
N GLU A 100 30.29 -5.77 32.32
CA GLU A 100 29.36 -4.64 32.20
C GLU A 100 29.02 -4.31 30.74
N VAL A 101 30.02 -4.36 29.85
CA VAL A 101 29.81 -4.13 28.41
C VAL A 101 28.95 -5.25 27.81
N VAL A 102 29.16 -6.50 28.21
CA VAL A 102 28.32 -7.62 27.78
C VAL A 102 26.87 -7.41 28.20
N ASP A 103 26.61 -6.94 29.42
CA ASP A 103 25.23 -6.68 29.86
C ASP A 103 24.60 -5.50 29.13
N MET A 104 25.33 -4.39 28.91
CA MET A 104 24.85 -3.28 28.04
C MET A 104 24.54 -3.75 26.61
N LEU A 105 25.33 -4.68 26.06
CA LEU A 105 25.10 -5.24 24.73
C LEU A 105 23.88 -6.16 24.69
N LYS A 106 23.61 -6.94 25.75
CA LYS A 106 22.38 -7.73 25.86
C LYS A 106 21.13 -6.83 25.90
N ASP A 107 21.19 -5.72 26.63
CA ASP A 107 20.08 -4.77 26.68
C ASP A 107 19.84 -4.13 25.30
N PHE A 108 20.91 -3.76 24.60
CA PHE A 108 20.83 -3.30 23.21
C PHE A 108 20.23 -4.37 22.28
N GLU A 109 20.70 -5.62 22.36
CA GLU A 109 20.19 -6.72 21.56
C GLU A 109 18.70 -6.95 21.82
N ASN A 110 18.26 -6.95 23.08
CA ASN A 110 16.85 -7.09 23.44
C ASN A 110 15.99 -5.96 22.87
N ALA A 111 16.48 -4.72 22.92
CA ALA A 111 15.79 -3.57 22.34
C ALA A 111 15.66 -3.70 20.81
N ILE A 112 16.73 -4.09 20.11
CA ILE A 112 16.70 -4.31 18.66
C ILE A 112 15.74 -5.46 18.30
N LEU A 113 15.78 -6.57 19.03
CA LEU A 113 14.91 -7.71 18.79
C LEU A 113 13.42 -7.34 18.97
N LEU A 114 13.11 -6.45 19.90
CA LEU A 114 11.77 -5.91 20.08
C LEU A 114 11.34 -5.10 18.84
N GLU A 115 12.19 -4.18 18.38
CA GLU A 115 11.92 -3.35 17.20
C GLU A 115 11.76 -4.20 15.92
N MET A 116 12.55 -5.26 15.76
CA MET A 116 12.42 -6.19 14.63
C MET A 116 11.12 -6.99 14.68
N LYS A 117 10.74 -7.51 15.85
CA LYS A 117 9.59 -8.43 15.99
C LYS A 117 8.25 -7.70 16.07
N VAL A 118 8.21 -6.54 16.71
CA VAL A 118 6.97 -5.81 17.02
C VAL A 118 6.74 -4.67 16.05
N HIS A 119 7.78 -3.87 15.79
CA HIS A 119 7.69 -2.65 14.98
C HIS A 119 8.15 -2.85 13.53
N GLY A 120 8.55 -4.08 13.17
CA GLY A 120 8.85 -4.46 11.79
C GLY A 120 10.11 -3.80 11.23
N TRP A 121 11.09 -3.49 12.09
CA TRP A 121 12.35 -2.92 11.62
C TRP A 121 13.08 -3.88 10.66
N ASP A 122 13.52 -3.35 9.52
CA ASP A 122 14.12 -4.09 8.40
C ASP A 122 15.65 -4.24 8.51
N GLY A 123 16.25 -3.80 9.61
CA GLY A 123 17.70 -3.82 9.82
C GLY A 123 18.45 -2.64 9.19
N ASN A 124 17.73 -1.72 8.54
CA ASN A 124 18.32 -0.57 7.89
C ASN A 124 18.02 0.73 8.66
N GLU A 125 19.01 1.58 8.81
CA GLU A 125 18.89 2.83 9.59
C GLU A 125 19.00 4.09 8.73
N SER A 126 19.26 3.97 7.42
CA SER A 126 19.29 5.14 6.55
C SER A 126 17.89 5.71 6.34
N ILE A 127 17.76 7.01 6.64
CA ILE A 127 16.51 7.78 6.49
C ILE A 127 16.17 8.00 5.00
N GLU A 128 17.15 7.83 4.11
CA GLU A 128 16.97 7.97 2.66
C GLU A 128 16.31 6.76 2.00
N SER A 129 16.44 5.58 2.62
CA SER A 129 15.89 4.32 2.12
C SER A 129 14.62 4.00 2.89
N ILE A 130 13.49 4.50 2.42
CA ILE A 130 12.17 4.30 3.02
C ILE A 130 11.38 3.35 2.13
N GLN A 131 10.80 2.31 2.72
CA GLN A 131 9.98 1.34 2.00
C GLN A 131 8.63 1.95 1.63
N TRP A 132 8.01 2.68 2.56
CA TRP A 132 6.72 3.33 2.39
C TRP A 132 6.81 4.68 1.65
N THR A 133 7.45 4.68 0.48
CA THR A 133 7.32 5.79 -0.49
C THR A 133 6.03 5.64 -1.28
N PHE A 134 5.56 6.71 -1.93
CA PHE A 134 4.40 6.63 -2.85
C PHE A 134 4.45 5.41 -3.79
N THR A 135 5.58 5.17 -4.45
CA THR A 135 5.75 4.03 -5.36
C THR A 135 5.68 2.69 -4.64
N GLY A 136 6.27 2.58 -3.44
CA GLY A 136 6.20 1.37 -2.61
C GLY A 136 4.79 1.09 -2.11
N ALA A 137 4.09 2.12 -1.61
CA ALA A 137 2.71 2.05 -1.15
C ALA A 137 1.73 1.74 -2.31
N LEU A 138 1.98 2.24 -3.52
CA LEU A 138 1.22 1.92 -4.72
C LEU A 138 1.41 0.45 -5.11
N PHE A 139 2.65 -0.03 -5.14
CA PHE A 139 2.96 -1.43 -5.41
C PHE A 139 2.30 -2.36 -4.38
N TYR A 140 2.37 -1.99 -3.09
CA TYR A 140 1.68 -2.69 -2.02
C TYR A 140 0.16 -2.77 -2.25
N SER A 141 -0.48 -1.64 -2.59
CA SER A 141 -1.91 -1.58 -2.89
C SER A 141 -2.30 -2.53 -4.04
N ILE A 142 -1.49 -2.60 -5.09
CA ILE A 142 -1.70 -3.52 -6.22
C ILE A 142 -1.60 -4.98 -5.77
N ILE A 143 -0.58 -5.34 -4.98
CA ILE A 143 -0.39 -6.71 -4.48
C ILE A 143 -1.54 -7.16 -3.58
N VAL A 144 -2.06 -6.26 -2.73
CA VAL A 144 -3.18 -6.54 -1.83
C VAL A 144 -4.46 -6.83 -2.63
N ILE A 145 -4.80 -5.95 -3.59
CA ILE A 145 -6.02 -6.11 -4.42
C ILE A 145 -5.93 -7.32 -5.33
N THR A 146 -4.74 -7.60 -5.88
CA THR A 146 -4.50 -8.80 -6.70
C THR A 146 -4.36 -10.08 -5.87
N THR A 147 -4.37 -9.97 -4.53
CA THR A 147 -4.25 -11.09 -3.58
C THR A 147 -2.96 -11.90 -3.69
N ILE A 148 -1.90 -11.30 -4.27
CA ILE A 148 -0.58 -11.95 -4.42
C ILE A 148 0.14 -12.05 -3.07
N GLY A 149 -0.10 -11.12 -2.15
CA GLY A 149 0.62 -10.98 -0.88
C GLY A 149 0.67 -12.28 -0.07
N LYS A 150 1.86 -12.90 0.01
CA LYS A 150 2.07 -14.13 0.80
C LYS A 150 2.16 -13.79 2.28
N ARG A 151 1.38 -14.48 3.11
CA ARG A 151 1.64 -14.55 4.56
C ARG A 151 2.99 -15.27 4.76
N PRO A 152 4.00 -14.65 5.41
CA PRO A 152 5.17 -15.40 5.83
C PRO A 152 4.72 -16.48 6.83
N LYS A 153 5.05 -17.74 6.54
CA LYS A 153 4.93 -18.82 7.53
C LYS A 153 6.05 -18.60 8.53
N ILE A 154 5.67 -18.12 9.71
CA ILE A 154 6.55 -18.12 10.88
C ILE A 154 6.78 -19.60 11.22
N VAL A 155 7.98 -20.10 10.96
CA VAL A 155 8.49 -21.40 11.45
C VAL A 155 9.50 -21.09 12.53
#